data_AF-A0A9W7FIJ6-F1
#
_entry.id   AF-A0A9W7FIJ6-F1
#
_cell.length_a   1.000
_cell.length_b   1.000
_cell.length_c   1.000
_cell.angle_alpha   90.00
_cell.angle_beta   90.00
_cell.angle_gamma   90.00
#
_symmetry.space_group_name_H-M   'P 1'
#
loop_
_entity.id
_entity.type
_entity.pdbx_description
1 polymer ?
#
loop_
_entity_poly.entity_id
_entity_poly.type
_entity_poly.pdbx_seq_one_letter_code
_entity_poly.pdbx_strand_id
1 'polypeptide(L)'
;MSQRPSSVPPPPSSITVKIKAYTKDPYHPDYPENEEWIMGDILEIQIDPSAKFVELVKQIRDVKGIPLIRMKFILPPARSIANEKWDKTLRQVGVYNNGTLRVEPTMDHGWEWEKIEYYWGKIIERLEEEIDPKEGTSFFVLEQKIILPPPLKTTRLQDFIRKYPDKFHIEVNTSGKNDMWVKLQKKDDRSLPTWV
;
A
#
# COMPACT_ATOMS: atom_id res chain seq x y z
N MET A 1 -32.78 -42.79 -22.84
CA MET A 1 -31.42 -42.60 -22.30
C MET A 1 -30.91 -41.25 -22.78
N SER A 2 -31.05 -40.19 -21.98
CA SER A 2 -30.54 -38.86 -22.34
C SER A 2 -29.06 -38.78 -22.00
N GLN A 3 -28.21 -38.72 -23.02
CA GLN A 3 -26.79 -38.40 -22.86
C GLN A 3 -26.70 -36.93 -22.41
N ARG A 4 -26.20 -36.70 -21.18
CA ARG A 4 -25.86 -35.35 -20.74
C ARG A 4 -24.64 -34.89 -21.54
N PRO A 5 -24.68 -33.72 -22.21
CA PRO A 5 -23.50 -33.17 -22.86
C PRO A 5 -22.50 -32.74 -21.79
N SER A 6 -21.50 -33.58 -21.57
CA SER A 6 -20.30 -33.28 -20.77
C SER A 6 -19.38 -32.38 -21.60
N SER A 7 -19.75 -31.10 -21.76
CA SER A 7 -18.84 -30.08 -22.29
C SER A 7 -18.15 -29.39 -21.11
N VAL A 8 -17.15 -30.06 -20.55
CA VAL A 8 -16.21 -29.36 -19.66
C VAL A 8 -15.37 -28.46 -20.56
N PRO A 9 -15.39 -27.13 -20.39
CA PRO A 9 -14.57 -26.24 -21.19
C PRO A 9 -13.08 -26.60 -20.99
N PRO A 10 -12.25 -26.47 -22.05
CA PRO A 10 -10.82 -26.73 -21.93
C PRO A 10 -10.23 -25.82 -20.83
N PRO A 11 -9.24 -26.32 -20.07
CA PRO A 11 -8.58 -25.51 -19.06
C PRO A 11 -7.96 -24.27 -19.73
N PRO A 12 -7.96 -23.11 -19.05
CA PRO A 12 -7.37 -21.91 -19.60
C PRO A 12 -5.86 -22.11 -19.78
N SER A 13 -5.31 -21.53 -20.85
CA SER A 13 -3.87 -21.59 -21.17
C SER A 13 -3.00 -20.82 -20.17
N SER A 14 -3.59 -19.91 -19.40
CA SER A 14 -2.92 -19.10 -18.38
C SER A 14 -3.91 -18.71 -17.28
N ILE A 15 -3.40 -18.45 -16.08
CA ILE A 15 -4.16 -17.82 -15.00
C ILE A 15 -3.57 -16.47 -14.64
N THR A 16 -4.42 -15.53 -14.24
CA THR A 16 -4.00 -14.25 -13.67
C THR A 16 -4.04 -14.36 -12.14
N VAL A 17 -2.95 -14.00 -11.48
CA VAL A 17 -2.87 -13.94 -10.01
C VAL A 17 -2.68 -12.49 -9.59
N LYS A 18 -3.52 -12.02 -8.66
CA LYS A 18 -3.47 -10.65 -8.12
C LYS A 18 -2.63 -10.64 -6.86
N ILE A 19 -1.49 -9.95 -6.90
CA ILE A 19 -0.57 -9.85 -5.77
C ILE A 19 -0.81 -8.53 -5.06
N LYS A 20 -1.12 -8.59 -3.77
CA LYS A 20 -1.32 -7.43 -2.91
C LYS A 20 -0.28 -7.41 -1.80
N ALA A 21 0.45 -6.32 -1.69
CA ALA A 21 1.44 -6.14 -0.64
C ALA A 21 0.85 -5.40 0.55
N TYR A 22 1.14 -5.93 1.74
CA TYR A 22 0.65 -5.40 3.00
C TYR A 22 1.77 -5.34 4.02
N THR A 23 1.66 -4.40 4.93
CA THR A 23 2.48 -4.36 6.15
C THR A 23 1.57 -4.14 7.34
N LYS A 24 1.90 -4.78 8.47
CA LYS A 24 1.28 -4.47 9.75
C LYS A 24 1.83 -3.13 10.23
N ASP A 25 1.01 -2.34 10.91
CA ASP A 25 1.48 -1.20 11.70
C ASP A 25 1.80 -1.69 13.14
N PRO A 26 3.06 -1.74 13.57
CA PRO A 26 3.41 -2.21 14.90
C PRO A 26 3.18 -1.20 16.04
N TYR A 27 2.85 0.07 15.75
CA TYR A 27 3.04 1.16 16.72
C TYR A 27 1.77 1.92 17.12
N HIS A 28 0.61 1.51 16.62
CA HIS A 28 -0.68 2.06 17.01
C HIS A 28 -1.56 0.97 17.65
N PRO A 29 -1.32 0.63 18.94
CA PRO A 29 -2.07 -0.42 19.65
C PRO A 29 -3.55 -0.07 19.88
N ASP A 30 -3.93 1.20 19.75
CA ASP A 30 -5.30 1.69 19.92
C ASP A 30 -6.10 1.71 18.60
N TYR A 31 -5.45 1.46 17.46
CA TYR A 31 -6.16 1.25 16.20
C TYR A 31 -6.63 -0.21 16.14
N PRO A 32 -7.83 -0.48 15.57
CA PRO A 32 -8.32 -1.84 15.47
C PRO A 32 -7.26 -2.71 14.79
N GLU A 33 -7.01 -3.92 15.31
CA GLU A 33 -5.98 -4.90 14.88
C GLU A 33 -6.01 -5.30 13.38
N ASN A 34 -6.84 -4.64 12.57
CA ASN A 34 -7.18 -4.93 11.19
C ASN A 34 -6.83 -3.81 10.18
N GLU A 35 -6.22 -2.69 10.60
CA GLU A 35 -5.77 -1.67 9.64
C GLU A 35 -4.43 -2.08 9.01
N GLU A 36 -4.53 -2.86 7.94
CA GLU A 36 -3.38 -3.28 7.14
C GLU A 36 -3.05 -2.21 6.11
N TRP A 37 -1.82 -1.70 6.14
CA TRP A 37 -1.41 -0.72 5.15
C TRP A 37 -1.15 -1.40 3.81
N ILE A 38 -1.91 -1.03 2.78
CA ILE A 38 -1.69 -1.49 1.40
C ILE A 38 -0.44 -0.78 0.88
N MET A 39 0.63 -1.54 0.66
CA MET A 39 1.95 -0.99 0.35
C MET A 39 2.10 -0.49 -1.09
N GLY A 40 1.13 -0.77 -1.97
CA GLY A 40 1.10 -0.23 -3.32
C GLY A 40 0.05 -0.88 -4.20
N ASP A 41 0.18 -0.67 -5.50
CA ASP A 41 -0.78 -1.16 -6.48
C ASP A 41 -0.77 -2.69 -6.57
N ILE A 42 -1.91 -3.23 -7.03
CA ILE A 42 -2.06 -4.67 -7.27
C ILE A 42 -1.14 -5.05 -8.44
N LEU A 43 -0.20 -5.95 -8.19
CA LEU A 43 0.61 -6.54 -9.23
C LEU A 43 -0.14 -7.74 -9.82
N GLU A 44 -0.51 -7.68 -11.09
CA GLU A 44 -1.12 -8.80 -11.80
C GLU A 44 -0.05 -9.60 -12.54
N ILE A 45 0.00 -10.90 -12.27
CA ILE A 45 0.93 -11.83 -12.91
C ILE A 45 0.15 -12.88 -13.69
N GLN A 46 0.46 -13.02 -14.98
CA GLN A 46 -0.01 -14.13 -15.80
C GLN A 46 0.98 -15.29 -15.73
N ILE A 47 0.49 -16.47 -15.39
CA ILE A 47 1.33 -17.65 -15.21
C ILE A 47 0.60 -18.92 -15.68
N ASP A 48 1.37 -19.93 -16.09
CA ASP A 48 0.83 -21.24 -16.46
C ASP A 48 0.11 -21.90 -15.26
N PRO A 49 -1.09 -22.48 -15.42
CA PRO A 49 -1.81 -23.10 -14.31
C PRO A 49 -1.08 -24.30 -13.66
N SER A 50 -0.19 -24.95 -14.41
CA SER A 50 0.64 -26.07 -13.99
C SER A 50 1.97 -25.65 -13.36
N ALA A 51 2.31 -24.36 -13.41
CA ALA A 51 3.52 -23.81 -12.82
C ALA A 51 3.62 -24.13 -11.32
N LYS A 52 4.85 -24.22 -10.84
CA LYS A 52 5.13 -24.33 -9.40
C LYS A 52 5.02 -22.98 -8.72
N PHE A 53 4.72 -22.98 -7.42
CA PHE A 53 4.63 -21.75 -6.64
C PHE A 53 5.95 -20.96 -6.64
N VAL A 54 7.11 -21.65 -6.65
CA VAL A 54 8.42 -21.02 -6.78
C VAL A 54 8.59 -20.17 -8.04
N GLU A 55 7.91 -20.51 -9.14
CA GLU A 55 7.99 -19.74 -10.39
C GLU A 55 7.24 -18.41 -10.27
N LEU A 56 6.04 -18.43 -9.67
CA LEU A 56 5.29 -17.21 -9.34
C LEU A 56 6.12 -16.29 -8.44
N VAL A 57 6.71 -16.86 -7.40
CA VAL A 57 7.52 -16.13 -6.43
C VAL A 57 8.77 -15.51 -7.07
N LYS A 58 9.43 -16.22 -7.99
CA LYS A 58 10.55 -15.68 -8.79
C LYS A 58 10.10 -14.52 -9.68
N GLN A 59 8.95 -14.61 -10.34
CA GLN A 59 8.43 -13.50 -11.14
C GLN A 59 8.15 -12.26 -10.27
N ILE A 60 7.59 -12.43 -9.07
CA ILE A 60 7.40 -11.31 -8.13
C ILE A 60 8.74 -10.66 -7.77
N ARG A 61 9.77 -11.46 -7.45
CA ARG A 61 11.13 -10.95 -7.19
C ARG A 61 11.69 -10.21 -8.38
N ASP A 62 11.55 -10.74 -9.58
CA ASP A 62 12.18 -10.16 -10.77
C ASP A 62 11.51 -8.83 -11.15
N VAL A 63 10.20 -8.69 -10.91
CA VAL A 63 9.46 -7.44 -11.09
C VAL A 63 9.78 -6.42 -9.99
N LYS A 64 9.82 -6.85 -8.73
CA LYS A 64 9.91 -5.94 -7.58
C LYS A 64 11.32 -5.72 -7.05
N GLY A 65 12.29 -6.55 -7.43
CA GLY A 65 13.67 -6.50 -6.94
C GLY A 65 13.83 -6.89 -5.45
N ILE A 66 12.78 -7.39 -4.81
CA ILE A 66 12.79 -7.72 -3.37
C ILE A 66 13.24 -9.18 -3.18
N PRO A 67 14.22 -9.46 -2.31
CA PRO A 67 14.67 -10.83 -2.04
C PRO A 67 13.57 -11.71 -1.44
N LEU A 68 13.49 -12.96 -1.91
CA LEU A 68 12.46 -13.92 -1.50
C LEU A 68 12.45 -14.23 0.01
N ILE A 69 13.63 -14.25 0.63
CA ILE A 69 13.77 -14.46 2.08
C ILE A 69 13.11 -13.36 2.91
N ARG A 70 12.84 -12.21 2.30
CA ARG A 70 12.16 -11.10 2.96
C ARG A 70 10.64 -11.11 2.73
N MET A 71 10.12 -12.03 1.91
CA MET A 71 8.70 -12.11 1.60
C MET A 71 8.03 -13.27 2.35
N LYS A 72 6.83 -12.99 2.85
CA LYS A 72 5.91 -13.97 3.40
C LYS A 72 4.63 -13.97 2.58
N PHE A 73 4.23 -15.14 2.11
CA PHE A 73 3.07 -15.29 1.23
C PHE A 73 1.87 -15.84 2.00
N ILE A 74 0.73 -15.17 1.88
CA ILE A 74 -0.50 -15.49 2.60
C ILE A 74 -1.66 -15.63 1.61
N LEU A 75 -2.38 -16.73 1.72
CA LEU A 75 -3.63 -16.94 1.01
C LEU A 75 -4.83 -16.63 1.90
N PRO A 76 -5.93 -16.08 1.35
CA PRO A 76 -7.19 -15.97 2.08
C PRO A 76 -7.65 -17.34 2.62
N PRO A 77 -8.22 -17.40 3.84
CA PRO A 77 -8.49 -16.28 4.75
C PRO A 77 -7.29 -15.79 5.58
N ALA A 78 -6.25 -16.58 5.83
CA ALA A 78 -5.02 -16.14 6.55
C ALA A 78 -3.92 -17.22 6.53
N ARG A 79 -3.86 -18.04 5.48
CA ARG A 79 -2.99 -19.21 5.43
C ARG A 79 -1.62 -18.85 4.85
N SER A 80 -0.61 -18.83 5.72
CA SER A 80 0.79 -18.68 5.29
C SER A 80 1.26 -19.89 4.46
N ILE A 81 1.98 -19.62 3.37
CA ILE A 81 2.59 -20.66 2.53
C ILE A 81 4.03 -20.86 3.02
N ALA A 82 4.28 -22.01 3.64
CA ALA A 82 5.63 -22.42 4.05
C ALA A 82 6.53 -22.74 2.85
N ASN A 83 7.84 -22.57 3.01
CA ASN A 83 8.85 -22.79 1.97
C ASN A 83 8.81 -24.22 1.39
N GLU A 84 8.50 -25.23 2.21
CA GLU A 84 8.34 -26.62 1.78
C GLU A 84 7.23 -26.84 0.72
N LYS A 85 6.29 -25.89 0.61
CA LYS A 85 5.20 -25.94 -0.37
C LYS A 85 5.56 -25.26 -1.69
N TRP A 86 6.76 -24.67 -1.82
CA TRP A 86 7.14 -23.91 -3.01
C TRP A 86 7.32 -24.78 -4.26
N ASP A 87 7.66 -26.05 -4.09
CA ASP A 87 7.76 -27.02 -5.19
C ASP A 87 6.41 -27.57 -5.67
N LYS A 88 5.31 -27.23 -4.97
CA LYS A 88 3.96 -27.66 -5.35
C LYS A 88 3.40 -26.76 -6.43
N THR A 89 2.50 -27.31 -7.24
CA THR A 89 1.76 -26.55 -8.25
C THR A 89 0.89 -25.47 -7.61
N LEU A 90 0.61 -24.38 -8.34
CA LEU A 90 -0.25 -23.30 -7.86
C LEU A 90 -1.59 -23.81 -7.31
N ARG A 91 -2.23 -24.74 -8.03
CA ARG A 91 -3.49 -25.37 -7.61
C ARG A 91 -3.37 -26.12 -6.29
N GLN A 92 -2.29 -26.88 -6.07
CA GLN A 92 -2.06 -27.61 -4.82
C GLN A 92 -1.81 -26.67 -3.63
N VAL A 93 -1.21 -25.51 -3.90
CA VAL A 93 -1.01 -24.47 -2.88
C VAL A 93 -2.29 -23.68 -2.65
N GLY A 94 -3.26 -23.72 -3.56
CA GLY A 94 -4.55 -23.01 -3.45
C GLY A 94 -4.54 -21.62 -4.10
N VAL A 95 -3.65 -21.40 -5.06
CA VAL A 95 -3.66 -20.25 -5.96
C VAL A 95 -4.47 -20.62 -7.20
N TYR A 96 -5.45 -19.80 -7.55
CA TYR A 96 -6.38 -20.02 -8.66
C TYR A 96 -6.45 -18.78 -9.57
N ASN A 97 -7.09 -18.92 -10.73
CA ASN A 97 -7.33 -17.81 -11.63
C ASN A 97 -8.12 -16.68 -10.96
N ASN A 98 -7.66 -15.45 -11.14
CA ASN A 98 -8.11 -14.25 -10.45
C ASN A 98 -8.03 -14.30 -8.91
N GLY A 99 -7.28 -15.27 -8.37
CA GLY A 99 -7.02 -15.39 -6.94
C GLY A 99 -6.15 -14.24 -6.44
N THR A 100 -6.38 -13.82 -5.19
CA THR A 100 -5.55 -12.82 -4.52
C THR A 100 -4.52 -13.51 -3.65
N LEU A 101 -3.25 -13.19 -3.84
CA LEU A 101 -2.13 -13.59 -2.99
C LEU A 101 -1.65 -12.36 -2.23
N ARG A 102 -1.62 -12.45 -0.90
CA ARG A 102 -1.05 -11.42 -0.05
C ARG A 102 0.44 -11.66 0.15
N VAL A 103 1.21 -10.59 0.10
CA VAL A 103 2.64 -10.57 0.38
C VAL A 103 2.88 -9.63 1.56
N GLU A 104 3.57 -10.13 2.58
CA GLU A 104 4.00 -9.36 3.75
C GLU A 104 5.52 -9.39 3.87
N PRO A 105 6.12 -8.38 4.50
CA PRO A 105 7.51 -8.47 4.88
C PRO A 105 7.70 -9.48 6.03
N THR A 106 8.82 -10.20 6.04
CA THR A 106 9.16 -11.12 7.14
C THR A 106 9.62 -10.40 8.41
N MET A 107 10.09 -9.16 8.27
CA MET A 107 10.45 -8.26 9.36
C MET A 107 9.75 -6.92 9.12
N ASP A 108 9.35 -6.25 10.20
CA ASP A 108 8.78 -4.90 10.09
C ASP A 108 9.76 -3.98 9.34
N HIS A 109 9.24 -3.23 8.37
CA HIS A 109 10.04 -2.35 7.50
C HIS A 109 11.13 -3.08 6.67
N GLY A 110 11.01 -4.39 6.45
CA GLY A 110 12.06 -5.19 5.77
C GLY A 110 12.27 -4.85 4.29
N TRP A 111 11.29 -4.20 3.65
CA TRP A 111 11.34 -3.70 2.27
C TRP A 111 10.17 -2.75 1.97
N GLU A 112 10.24 -2.12 0.81
CA GLU A 112 9.22 -1.24 0.24
C GLU A 112 8.68 -1.88 -1.05
N TRP A 113 7.36 -1.82 -1.28
CA TRP A 113 6.73 -2.43 -2.47
C TRP A 113 6.88 -1.57 -3.72
N GLU A 114 6.89 -0.25 -3.50
CA GLU A 114 7.13 0.77 -4.51
C GLU A 114 8.31 1.64 -4.06
N LYS A 115 8.73 2.57 -4.91
CA LYS A 115 9.75 3.55 -4.54
C LYS A 115 9.18 4.60 -3.58
N ILE A 116 10.06 5.31 -2.88
CA ILE A 116 9.67 6.32 -1.89
C ILE A 116 8.73 7.40 -2.45
N GLU A 117 8.89 7.76 -3.73
CA GLU A 117 8.08 8.78 -4.41
C GLU A 117 6.61 8.37 -4.54
N TYR A 118 6.33 7.07 -4.66
CA TYR A 118 4.96 6.55 -4.68
C TYR A 118 4.27 6.86 -3.35
N TYR A 119 4.95 6.61 -2.23
CA TYR A 119 4.41 6.87 -0.89
C TYR A 119 4.22 8.36 -0.63
N TRP A 120 5.14 9.20 -1.10
CA TRP A 120 4.97 10.65 -1.05
C TRP A 120 3.73 11.11 -1.82
N GLY A 121 3.56 10.62 -3.06
CA GLY A 121 2.39 10.92 -3.88
C GLY A 121 1.08 10.55 -3.20
N LYS A 122 1.02 9.37 -2.58
CA LYS A 122 -0.18 8.91 -1.85
C LYS A 122 -0.52 9.76 -0.63
N ILE A 123 0.48 10.22 0.12
CA ILE A 123 0.23 11.14 1.25
C ILE A 123 -0.22 12.51 0.76
N ILE A 124 0.36 13.01 -0.35
CA ILE A 124 -0.08 14.27 -0.96
C ILE A 124 -1.53 14.17 -1.41
N GLU A 125 -1.89 13.11 -2.14
CA GLU A 125 -3.27 12.85 -2.59
C GLU A 125 -4.24 12.83 -1.40
N ARG A 126 -3.87 12.13 -0.32
CA ARG A 126 -4.69 12.05 0.89
C ARG A 126 -4.83 13.39 1.62
N LEU A 127 -3.76 14.18 1.67
CA LEU A 127 -3.81 15.53 2.23
C LEU A 127 -4.71 16.45 1.39
N GLU A 128 -4.61 16.37 0.06
CA GLU A 128 -5.45 17.14 -0.86
C GLU A 128 -6.94 16.77 -0.73
N GLU A 129 -7.25 15.51 -0.42
CA GLU A 129 -8.62 15.06 -0.13
C GLU A 129 -9.17 15.54 1.23
N GLU A 130 -8.33 15.59 2.26
CA GLU A 130 -8.75 15.87 3.65
C GLU A 130 -8.68 17.36 4.02
N ILE A 131 -7.97 18.18 3.24
CA ILE A 131 -7.89 19.63 3.46
C ILE A 131 -9.10 20.34 2.83
N ASP A 132 -9.84 21.13 3.62
CA ASP A 132 -10.91 21.95 3.08
C ASP A 132 -10.35 22.99 2.09
N PRO A 133 -10.81 23.02 0.84
CA PRO A 133 -10.27 23.90 -0.20
C PRO A 133 -10.60 25.39 -0.01
N LYS A 134 -11.54 25.74 0.88
CA LYS A 134 -11.95 27.13 1.18
C LYS A 134 -11.28 27.63 2.45
N GLU A 135 -11.37 26.88 3.54
CA GLU A 135 -10.98 27.32 4.88
C GLU A 135 -9.65 26.72 5.35
N GLY A 136 -9.22 25.61 4.73
CA GLY A 136 -8.16 24.75 5.25
C GLY A 136 -8.65 23.85 6.38
N THR A 137 -7.75 23.01 6.87
CA THR A 137 -8.04 22.06 7.96
C THR A 137 -7.04 22.26 9.09
N SER A 138 -7.51 22.16 10.33
CA SER A 138 -6.64 22.16 11.51
C SER A 138 -5.60 21.04 11.43
N PHE A 139 -4.34 21.35 11.74
CA PHE A 139 -3.25 20.38 11.74
C PHE A 139 -3.54 19.21 12.69
N PHE A 140 -4.17 19.46 13.83
CA PHE A 140 -4.54 18.43 14.79
C PHE A 140 -5.51 17.40 14.17
N VAL A 141 -6.49 17.87 13.39
CA VAL A 141 -7.43 16.98 12.67
C VAL A 141 -6.70 16.17 11.61
N LEU A 142 -5.76 16.78 10.89
CA LEU A 142 -4.95 16.06 9.89
C LEU A 142 -4.05 15.01 10.53
N GLU A 143 -3.43 15.30 11.67
CA GLU A 143 -2.58 14.35 12.39
C GLU A 143 -3.35 13.11 12.87
N GLN A 144 -4.64 13.27 13.20
CA GLN A 144 -5.52 12.16 13.56
C GLN A 144 -5.99 11.32 12.36
N LYS A 145 -6.05 11.90 11.16
CA LYS A 145 -6.60 11.24 9.96
C LYS A 145 -5.53 10.71 9.01
N ILE A 146 -4.39 11.36 8.94
CA ILE A 146 -3.31 11.08 8.00
C ILE A 146 -2.27 10.24 8.71
N ILE A 147 -2.34 8.92 8.48
CA ILE A 147 -1.32 7.98 8.93
C ILE A 147 -0.21 7.97 7.89
N LEU A 148 1.04 8.19 8.33
CA LEU A 148 2.19 8.10 7.43
C LEU A 148 2.60 6.63 7.25
N PRO A 149 2.83 6.18 6.00
CA PRO A 149 3.20 4.81 5.73
C PRO A 149 4.56 4.47 6.36
N PRO A 150 4.83 3.18 6.62
CA PRO A 150 6.09 2.71 7.19
C PRO A 150 7.38 3.29 6.57
N PRO A 151 7.51 3.51 5.25
CA PRO A 151 8.67 4.16 4.64
C PRO A 151 8.88 5.63 5.05
N LEU A 152 7.84 6.31 5.51
CA LEU A 152 7.85 7.73 5.89
C LEU A 152 7.81 7.97 7.40
N LYS A 153 7.85 6.90 8.20
CA LYS A 153 7.65 6.94 9.65
C LYS A 153 8.58 7.91 10.41
N THR A 154 9.81 8.08 9.94
CA THR A 154 10.78 8.99 10.58
C THR A 154 10.48 10.46 10.31
N THR A 155 9.61 10.75 9.34
CA THR A 155 9.19 12.11 9.00
C THR A 155 7.92 12.44 9.78
N ARG A 156 7.90 13.57 10.49
CA ARG A 156 6.66 14.07 11.10
C ARG A 156 5.77 14.65 10.01
N LEU A 157 4.44 14.57 10.18
CA LEU A 157 3.50 15.13 9.19
C LEU A 157 3.77 16.61 8.93
N GLN A 158 4.10 17.37 9.97
CA GLN A 158 4.49 18.78 9.85
C GLN A 158 5.72 18.98 8.93
N ASP A 159 6.76 18.17 9.12
CA ASP A 159 7.98 18.24 8.32
C ASP A 159 7.73 17.77 6.89
N PHE A 160 6.83 16.80 6.69
CA PHE A 160 6.39 16.38 5.36
C PHE A 160 5.70 17.53 4.62
N ILE A 161 4.70 18.17 5.23
CA ILE A 161 3.95 19.28 4.62
C ILE A 161 4.90 20.43 4.24
N ARG A 162 5.86 20.76 5.11
CA ARG A 162 6.88 21.79 4.85
C ARG A 162 7.78 21.52 3.64
N LYS A 163 7.92 20.25 3.20
CA LYS A 163 8.68 19.91 1.99
C LYS A 163 7.95 20.28 0.69
N TYR A 164 6.65 20.54 0.76
CA TYR A 164 5.80 20.86 -0.40
C TYR A 164 5.10 22.22 -0.25
N PRO A 165 5.86 23.32 -0.10
CA PRO A 165 5.29 24.67 0.04
C PRO A 165 4.59 25.16 -1.23
N ASP A 166 4.77 24.46 -2.36
CA ASP A 166 4.04 24.71 -3.60
C ASP A 166 2.61 24.15 -3.58
N LYS A 167 2.33 23.22 -2.65
CA LYS A 167 1.04 22.53 -2.51
C LYS A 167 0.31 22.91 -1.23
N PHE A 168 1.04 23.13 -0.14
CA PHE A 168 0.46 23.33 1.18
C PHE A 168 1.04 24.57 1.86
N HIS A 169 0.16 25.34 2.48
CA HIS A 169 0.50 26.49 3.31
C HIS A 169 0.14 26.20 4.76
N ILE A 170 1.06 26.44 5.69
CA ILE A 170 0.81 26.32 7.14
C ILE A 170 0.65 27.71 7.72
N GLU A 171 -0.53 28.00 8.26
CA GLU A 171 -0.83 29.23 9.00
C GLU A 171 -0.81 28.94 10.50
N VAL A 172 -0.09 29.74 11.27
CA VAL A 172 -0.01 29.62 12.73
C VAL A 172 -0.74 30.81 13.34
N ASN A 173 -1.84 30.54 14.05
CA ASN A 173 -2.54 31.59 14.78
C ASN A 173 -1.89 31.78 16.16
N THR A 174 -1.25 32.93 16.37
CA THR A 174 -0.55 33.26 17.63
C THR A 174 -1.46 33.95 18.66
N SER A 175 -2.74 34.17 18.36
CA SER A 175 -3.59 35.09 19.12
C SER A 175 -4.25 34.48 20.37
N GLY A 176 -4.03 33.20 20.70
CA GLY A 176 -4.54 32.66 21.97
C GLY A 176 -4.18 31.20 22.26
N LYS A 177 -4.40 30.30 21.31
CA LYS A 177 -3.92 28.91 21.31
C LYS A 177 -3.11 28.77 20.03
N ASN A 178 -1.88 28.28 20.11
CA ASN A 178 -0.99 28.06 18.96
C ASN A 178 -1.62 27.01 18.00
N ASP A 179 -2.67 27.41 17.31
CA ASP A 179 -3.44 26.55 16.43
C ASP A 179 -2.82 26.67 15.04
N MET A 180 -2.36 25.54 14.52
CA MET A 180 -1.82 25.45 13.17
C MET A 180 -2.94 24.99 12.23
N TRP A 181 -3.07 25.69 11.11
CA TRP A 181 -4.01 25.38 10.04
C TRP A 181 -3.23 25.10 8.77
N VAL A 182 -3.68 24.10 8.01
CA VAL A 182 -3.08 23.75 6.72
C VAL A 182 -4.08 24.08 5.63
N LYS A 183 -3.64 24.88 4.65
CA LYS A 183 -4.44 25.31 3.50
C LYS A 183 -3.81 24.78 2.22
N LEU A 184 -4.63 24.51 1.20
CA LEU A 184 -4.15 24.23 -0.13
C LEU A 184 -3.62 25.52 -0.77
N GLN A 185 -2.40 25.47 -1.30
CA GLN A 185 -1.79 26.58 -2.00
C GLN A 185 -2.46 26.73 -3.39
N LYS A 186 -3.15 27.85 -3.62
CA LYS A 186 -3.66 28.17 -4.95
C LYS A 186 -2.50 28.70 -5.81
N LYS A 187 -2.43 28.27 -7.07
CA LYS A 187 -1.34 28.65 -8.01
C LYS A 187 -1.12 30.16 -8.13
N ASP A 188 -2.15 30.96 -7.89
CA ASP A 188 -2.12 32.43 -8.02
C ASP A 188 -1.76 33.14 -6.70
N ASP A 189 -1.75 32.43 -5.57
CA ASP A 189 -1.61 33.00 -4.22
C ASP A 189 -0.23 32.67 -3.64
N ARG A 190 0.82 32.99 -4.41
CA ARG A 190 2.22 32.88 -3.96
C ARG A 190 2.51 33.98 -2.94
N SER A 191 1.99 33.85 -1.73
CA SER A 191 2.43 34.66 -0.60
C SER A 191 3.86 34.26 -0.24
N LEU A 192 4.73 35.26 -0.19
CA LEU A 192 6.12 35.14 0.25
C LEU A 192 6.16 34.61 1.69
N PRO A 193 7.16 33.81 2.06
CA PRO A 193 7.29 33.32 3.44
C PRO A 193 7.44 34.49 4.40
N THR A 194 6.45 34.70 5.27
CA THR A 194 6.58 35.58 6.43
C THR A 194 7.35 34.84 7.51
N TRP A 195 8.64 35.14 7.60
CA TRP A 195 9.42 34.89 8.81
C TRP A 195 8.96 35.93 9.84
N VAL A 196 8.37 35.46 10.94
CA VAL A 196 8.18 36.24 12.17
C VAL A 196 9.09 35.65 13.23
#